data_AF-A0A839IM87-F1
#
_entry.id   AF-A0A839IM87-F1
#
_cell.length_a   1.000
_cell.length_b   1.000
_cell.length_c   1.000
_cell.angle_alpha   90.00
_cell.angle_beta   90.00
_cell.angle_gamma   90.00
#
_symmetry.space_group_name_H-M   'P 1'
#
loop_
_entity.id
_entity.type
_entity.pdbx_description
1 polymer ?
#
loop_
_entity_poly.entity_id
_entity_poly.type
_entity_poly.pdbx_seq_one_letter_code
_entity_poly.pdbx_strand_id
1 'polypeptide(L)' 'MIKRKLMPLHQWVEERFIGDPPTMCTLRRLCVNGELPAKKIGRKWYIDVEAEVNYTGDELADNVLKGV' A
#
# COMPACT_ATOMS: atom_id res chain seq x y z
N MET A 1 -13.54 -19.56 4.44
CA MET A 1 -12.18 -19.51 3.86
C MET A 1 -11.86 -18.06 3.55
N ILE A 2 -11.03 -17.43 4.38
CA ILE A 2 -10.66 -16.01 4.20
C ILE A 2 -9.55 -15.97 3.15
N LYS A 3 -9.83 -15.38 1.99
CA LYS A 3 -8.89 -15.29 0.86
C LYS A 3 -8.00 -14.06 1.07
N ARG A 4 -6.78 -14.27 1.57
CA ARG A 4 -5.72 -13.24 1.62
C ARG A 4 -5.57 -12.58 0.25
N LYS A 5 -6.10 -11.37 0.12
CA LYS A 5 -6.06 -10.61 -1.13
C LYS A 5 -4.74 -9.86 -1.22
N LEU A 6 -3.77 -10.49 -1.87
CA LEU A 6 -2.48 -9.90 -2.21
C LEU A 6 -2.62 -9.11 -3.51
N MET A 7 -2.60 -7.79 -3.40
CA MET A 7 -2.68 -6.89 -4.56
C MET A 7 -1.28 -6.44 -4.97
N PRO A 8 -0.92 -6.51 -6.26
CA PRO A 8 0.34 -5.94 -6.73
C PRO A 8 0.45 -4.46 -6.38
N LEU A 9 1.64 -4.00 -5.96
CA LEU A 9 1.85 -2.61 -5.52
C LEU A 9 1.39 -1.57 -6.57
N HIS A 10 1.64 -1.79 -7.87
CA HIS A 10 1.19 -0.87 -8.92
C HIS A 10 -0.33 -0.75 -8.99
N GLN A 11 -1.03 -1.88 -8.94
CA GLN A 11 -2.49 -1.92 -8.99
C GLN A 11 -3.10 -1.30 -7.73
N TRP A 12 -2.49 -1.54 -6.57
CA TRP A 12 -2.92 -0.91 -5.31
C TRP A 12 -2.83 0.61 -5.39
N VAL A 13 -1.80 1.14 -6.04
CA VAL A 13 -1.64 2.58 -6.24
C VAL A 13 -2.71 3.12 -7.16
N GLU A 14 -2.97 2.47 -8.28
CA GLU A 14 -4.02 2.90 -9.23
C GLU A 14 -5.43 2.82 -8.63
N GLU A 15 -5.71 1.82 -7.78
CA GLU A 15 -7.01 1.69 -7.10
C GLU A 15 -7.18 2.69 -5.93
N ARG A 16 -6.09 3.08 -5.24
CA ARG A 16 -6.15 3.96 -4.05
C ARG A 16 -5.91 5.44 -4.36
N PHE A 17 -5.01 5.74 -5.29
CA PHE A 17 -4.62 7.10 -5.63
C PHE A 17 -5.18 7.44 -7.02
N ILE A 18 -6.30 8.17 -7.02
CA ILE A 18 -6.86 8.75 -8.24
C ILE A 18 -6.21 10.13 -8.41
N GLY A 19 -5.36 10.31 -9.41
CA GLY A 19 -4.73 11.59 -9.72
C GLY A 19 -3.20 11.54 -9.62
N ASP A 20 -2.64 12.05 -8.52
CA ASP A 20 -1.19 12.19 -8.30
C ASP A 20 -0.68 11.13 -7.29
N PRO A 21 -0.39 9.90 -7.76
CA PRO A 21 0.15 8.88 -6.88
C PRO A 21 1.60 9.17 -6.49
N PRO A 22 2.00 8.84 -5.24
CA PRO A 22 3.41 8.88 -4.88
C PRO A 22 4.23 7.98 -5.80
N THR A 23 5.44 8.43 -6.14
CA THR A 23 6.31 7.68 -7.06
C THR A 23 6.58 6.27 -6.53
N MET A 24 6.71 5.30 -7.44
CA MET A 24 7.03 3.90 -7.09
C MET A 24 8.29 3.74 -6.22
N CYS A 25 9.24 4.68 -6.27
CA CYS A 25 10.38 4.70 -5.34
C CYS A 25 9.95 4.96 -3.89
N THR A 26 9.09 5.97 -3.65
CA THR A 26 8.55 6.29 -2.34
C THR A 26 7.76 5.11 -1.78
N LEU A 27 6.91 4.51 -2.60
CA LEU A 27 6.12 3.34 -2.21
C LEU A 27 6.99 2.14 -1.86
N ARG A 28 8.04 1.85 -2.64
CA ARG A 28 9.01 0.81 -2.29
C ARG A 28 9.71 1.12 -0.97
N ARG A 29 10.04 2.39 -0.70
CA ARG A 29 10.64 2.80 0.57
C ARG A 29 9.68 2.51 1.72
N LEU A 30 8.40 2.88 1.60
CA LEU A 30 7.37 2.58 2.60
C LEU A 30 7.22 1.08 2.84
N CYS A 31 7.24 0.27 1.77
CA CYS A 31 7.21 -1.19 1.88
C CYS A 31 8.44 -1.76 2.59
N VAL A 32 9.64 -1.19 2.35
CA VAL A 32 10.88 -1.61 3.01
C VAL A 32 10.91 -1.18 4.48
N ASN A 33 10.40 0.02 4.77
CA ASN A 33 10.30 0.57 6.11
C ASN A 33 9.24 -0.15 6.96
N GLY A 34 8.37 -0.96 6.35
CA GLY A 34 7.26 -1.62 7.04
C GLY A 34 6.09 -0.70 7.35
N GLU A 35 6.04 0.49 6.75
CA GLU A 35 4.95 1.45 6.89
C GLU A 35 3.70 1.02 6.13
N LEU A 36 3.87 0.17 5.12
CA LEU A 36 2.77 -0.50 4.42
C LEU A 36 2.80 -2.00 4.73
N PRO A 37 1.62 -2.65 4.87
CA PRO A 37 1.51 -4.10 5.01
C PRO A 37 1.80 -4.78 3.66
N ALA A 38 3.05 -4.66 3.22
CA ALA A 38 3.56 -5.12 1.96
C ALA A 38 4.39 -6.39 2.15
N LYS A 39 4.10 -7.41 1.35
CA LYS A 39 4.89 -8.63 1.27
C LYS A 39 5.67 -8.66 -0.03
N LYS A 40 6.99 -8.82 0.08
CA LYS A 40 7.83 -9.10 -1.08
C LYS A 40 7.70 -10.58 -1.45
N ILE A 41 7.22 -10.85 -2.65
CA ILE A 41 7.13 -12.21 -3.19
C ILE A 41 7.98 -12.24 -4.46
N GLY A 42 9.12 -12.92 -4.37
CA GLY A 42 10.15 -12.92 -5.42
C GLY A 42 10.73 -11.51 -5.64
N ARG A 43 10.56 -10.98 -6.86
CA ARG A 43 11.03 -9.63 -7.25
C ARG A 43 9.96 -8.55 -7.17
N LYS A 44 8.71 -8.89 -6.82
CA LYS A 44 7.57 -7.97 -6.80
C LYS A 44 7.06 -7.76 -5.39
N TRP A 45 6.49 -6.57 -5.15
CA TRP A 45 5.83 -6.20 -3.91
C TRP A 45 4.32 -6.35 -4.05
N TYR A 46 3.70 -6.92 -3.03
CA TYR A 46 2.26 -7.15 -2.96
C TYR A 46 1.73 -6.58 -1.64
N ILE A 47 0.73 -5.71 -1.69
CA ILE A 47 0.04 -5.21 -0.52
C ILE A 47 -1.01 -6.24 -0.08
N ASP A 48 -1.03 -6.55 1.21
CA ASP A 48 -2.11 -7.34 1.81
C ASP A 48 -3.26 -6.38 2.15
N VAL A 49 -4.30 -6.41 1.30
CA VAL A 49 -5.45 -5.50 1.41
C VAL A 49 -6.30 -5.81 2.65
N GLU A 50 -6.34 -7.07 3.11
CA GLU A 50 -7.08 -7.43 4.33
C GLU A 50 -6.32 -6.98 5.59
N ALA A 51 -4.98 -7.06 5.56
CA ALA A 51 -4.17 -6.46 6.60
C ALA A 51 -4.35 -4.95 6.61
N GLU A 52 -4.34 -4.27 5.46
CA GLU A 52 -4.58 -2.82 5.34
C GLU A 52 -5.92 -2.37 5.94
N VAL A 53 -7.02 -3.08 5.62
CA VAL A 53 -8.36 -2.78 6.16
C VAL A 53 -8.42 -2.93 7.68
N ASN A 54 -7.69 -3.90 8.25
CA ASN A 54 -7.56 -4.05 9.71
C ASN A 54 -6.51 -3.11 10.33
N TYR A 55 -5.61 -2.56 9.53
CA TYR A 55 -4.57 -1.60 9.95
C TYR A 55 -5.03 -0.15 9.84
N THR A 56 -6.26 0.10 9.34
CA THR A 56 -6.81 1.45 9.24
C THR A 56 -7.26 1.94 10.62
N GLY A 57 -6.26 2.21 11.45
CA GLY A 57 -6.33 2.90 12.74
C GLY A 57 -5.14 3.83 12.92
N ASP A 58 -4.55 4.33 11.83
CA ASP A 58 -3.32 5.12 11.90
C ASP A 58 -3.33 6.32 10.92
N GLU A 59 -2.95 7.48 11.44
CA GLU A 59 -3.07 8.86 10.91
C GLU A 59 -2.27 9.11 9.61
N LEU A 60 -1.58 8.09 9.10
CA LEU A 60 -0.69 8.16 7.94
C LEU A 60 -1.43 8.13 6.61
N ALA A 61 -2.52 7.37 6.50
CA ALA A 61 -3.38 7.38 5.31
C ALA A 61 -4.02 8.76 5.09
N ASP A 62 -4.35 9.44 6.18
CA ASP A 62 -4.94 10.79 6.19
C ASP A 62 -3.93 11.87 5.80
N ASN A 63 -2.65 11.70 6.13
CA ASN A 63 -1.59 12.64 5.74
C ASN A 63 -1.20 12.52 4.26
N VAL A 64 -1.30 11.34 3.65
CA VAL A 64 -1.11 11.21 2.20
C VAL A 64 -2.31 11.79 1.42
N LEU A 65 -3.53 11.73 2.00
CA LEU A 65 -4.73 12.37 1.44
C LEU A 65 -4.75 13.90 1.61
N LYS A 66 -3.97 14.48 2.53
CA LYS A 66 -3.86 15.95 2.74
C LYS A 66 -2.72 16.62 1.95
N GLY A 67 -2.05 15.89 1.08
CA GLY A 67 -0.93 16.40 0.28
C GLY A 67 -1.31 17.06 -1.05
N VAL A 68 -2.34 17.93 -1.09
CA VAL A 68 -2.56 18.96 -2.14
C VAL A 68 -3.18 20.19 -1.50
#